data_AF-A0A6M2DSA4-F1
#
_entry.id   AF-A0A6M2DSA4-F1
#
_cell.length_a   1.000
_cell.length_b   1.000
_cell.length_c   1.000
_cell.angle_alpha   90.00
_cell.angle_beta   90.00
_cell.angle_gamma   90.00
#
_symmetry.space_group_name_H-M   'P 1'
#
loop_
_entity.id
_entity.type
_entity.pdbx_description
1 polymer ?
#
loop_
_entity_poly.entity_id
_entity_poly.type
_entity_poly.pdbx_seq_one_letter_code
_entity_poly.pdbx_strand_id
1 'polypeptide(L)'
;IDFYLELNDLDFVLEHIMQHNSSSKDKIYLHELLAKSVIILPKNEIIKRNPILEARCEKLRAEQEARHYRSMTKNVDNRRKHEPEDTIAYQIKQINRQLIAVLQFLFSVVAGFVFGFIGLELMFGDLDFGFRLLMGIMFALIIAIAEIYFLAKKLNEEEVIIQVPVQTCKNKDNENVQEDDDKMKTKIKLNKQS
;
A
#
# COMPACT_ATOMS: atom_id res chain seq x y z
N ILE A 1 -38.31 49.89 9.97
CA ILE A 1 -37.69 50.11 8.64
C ILE A 1 -36.33 49.48 8.77
N ASP A 2 -36.14 48.31 8.18
CA ASP A 2 -34.91 47.55 8.31
C ASP A 2 -34.02 47.92 7.12
N PHE A 3 -32.86 48.49 7.41
CA PHE A 3 -31.89 48.90 6.40
C PHE A 3 -30.87 47.79 6.19
N TYR A 4 -30.78 47.29 4.96
CA TYR A 4 -29.75 46.35 4.56
C TYR A 4 -28.63 47.15 3.88
N LEU A 5 -27.39 46.92 4.34
CA LEU A 5 -26.20 47.46 3.70
C LEU A 5 -25.53 46.33 2.93
N GLU A 6 -25.27 46.54 1.65
CA GLU A 6 -24.35 45.67 0.92
C GLU A 6 -22.91 46.05 1.25
N LEU A 7 -21.97 45.10 1.08
CA LEU A 7 -20.55 45.39 1.33
C LEU A 7 -20.02 46.53 0.43
N ASN A 8 -20.62 46.74 -0.74
CA ASN A 8 -20.27 47.82 -1.66
C ASN A 8 -20.68 49.21 -1.14
N ASP A 9 -21.65 49.28 -0.23
CA ASP A 9 -22.15 50.54 0.33
C ASP A 9 -21.28 51.05 1.50
N LEU A 10 -20.32 50.23 1.97
CA LEU A 10 -19.47 50.54 3.11
C LEU A 10 -18.53 51.73 2.83
N ASP A 11 -18.08 51.86 1.57
CA ASP A 11 -17.23 52.97 1.12
C ASP A 11 -17.97 54.30 1.26
N PHE A 12 -19.25 54.35 0.86
CA PHE A 12 -20.09 55.53 1.00
C PHE A 12 -20.32 55.91 2.47
N VAL A 13 -20.57 54.92 3.33
CA VAL A 13 -20.75 55.17 4.77
C VAL A 13 -19.47 55.71 5.41
N LEU A 14 -18.31 55.19 5.00
CA LEU A 14 -17.02 55.68 5.49
C LEU A 14 -16.77 57.15 5.10
N GLU A 15 -17.01 57.51 3.84
CA GLU A 15 -16.89 58.90 3.37
C GLU A 15 -17.80 59.86 4.16
N HIS A 16 -19.04 59.44 4.42
CA HIS A 16 -20.00 60.26 5.16
C HIS A 16 -19.58 60.48 6.62
N ILE A 17 -19.02 59.45 7.28
CA ILE A 17 -18.48 59.55 8.65
C ILE A 17 -17.28 60.49 8.68
N MET A 18 -16.38 60.41 7.70
CA MET A 18 -15.21 61.30 7.61
C MET A 18 -15.62 62.76 7.42
N GLN A 19 -16.63 63.02 6.60
CA GLN A 19 -17.17 64.37 6.40
C GLN A 19 -17.83 64.91 7.67
N HIS A 20 -18.63 64.10 8.38
CA HIS A 20 -19.29 64.51 9.62
C HIS A 20 -18.29 64.81 10.75
N ASN A 21 -17.27 63.96 10.92
CA ASN A 21 -16.22 64.13 11.93
C ASN A 21 -15.30 65.34 11.67
N SER A 22 -15.33 65.91 10.46
CA SER A 22 -14.58 67.12 10.11
C SER A 22 -15.30 68.41 10.54
N SER A 23 -16.62 68.36 10.71
CA SER A 23 -17.45 69.54 11.06
C SER A 23 -18.02 69.48 12.48
N SER A 24 -18.15 68.29 13.06
CA SER A 24 -18.69 68.09 14.41
C SER A 24 -17.58 67.86 15.44
N LYS A 25 -17.83 68.29 16.69
CA LYS A 25 -16.94 68.01 17.83
C LYS A 25 -17.13 66.57 18.36
N ASP A 26 -18.28 65.96 18.04
CA ASP A 26 -18.62 64.59 18.41
C ASP A 26 -18.20 63.63 17.28
N LYS A 27 -17.34 62.66 17.60
CA LYS A 27 -16.68 61.80 16.61
C LYS A 27 -17.35 60.43 16.59
N ILE A 28 -17.83 60.03 15.42
CA ILE A 28 -18.44 58.71 15.19
C ILE A 28 -17.40 57.80 14.55
N TYR A 29 -17.30 56.56 15.02
CA TYR A 29 -16.39 55.57 14.46
C TYR A 29 -17.14 54.42 13.78
N LEU A 30 -16.63 53.99 12.62
CA LEU A 30 -17.23 52.90 11.83
C LEU A 30 -17.37 51.60 12.65
N HIS A 31 -16.36 51.26 13.45
CA HIS A 31 -16.40 50.04 14.27
C HIS A 31 -17.53 50.05 15.29
N GLU A 32 -17.96 51.22 15.78
CA GLU A 32 -19.08 51.33 16.72
C GLU A 32 -20.43 51.09 16.04
N LEU A 33 -20.55 51.50 14.76
CA LEU A 33 -21.72 51.21 13.93
C LEU A 33 -21.77 49.72 13.54
N LEU A 34 -20.62 49.16 13.14
CA LEU A 34 -20.52 47.75 12.79
C LEU A 34 -20.78 46.83 13.99
N ALA A 35 -20.31 47.21 15.19
CA ALA A 35 -20.57 46.48 16.43
C ALA A 35 -22.06 46.41 16.80
N LYS A 36 -22.85 47.40 16.35
CA LYS A 36 -24.32 47.43 16.54
C LYS A 36 -25.07 46.79 15.36
N SER A 37 -24.37 46.39 14.30
CA SER A 37 -24.96 45.78 13.10
C SER A 37 -24.96 44.26 13.18
N VAL A 38 -25.91 43.63 12.48
CA VAL A 38 -26.02 42.17 12.38
C VAL A 38 -25.64 41.74 10.98
N ILE A 39 -24.62 40.88 10.89
CA ILE A 39 -24.16 40.33 9.61
C ILE A 39 -25.06 39.16 9.23
N ILE A 40 -25.74 39.26 8.09
CA ILE A 40 -26.56 38.18 7.53
C ILE A 40 -25.72 37.47 6.46
N LEU A 41 -25.30 36.24 6.75
CA LEU A 41 -24.54 35.44 5.78
C LEU A 41 -25.51 34.76 4.80
N PRO A 42 -25.19 34.71 3.50
CA PRO A 42 -25.95 33.90 2.57
C PRO A 42 -25.89 32.43 2.97
N LYS A 43 -27.05 31.77 3.02
CA LYS A 43 -27.13 30.35 3.35
C LYS A 43 -26.57 29.54 2.19
N ASN A 44 -25.54 28.75 2.45
CA ASN A 44 -24.95 27.85 1.46
C ASN A 44 -26.00 26.85 0.93
N GLU A 45 -26.09 26.70 -0.38
CA GLU A 45 -26.99 25.74 -1.02
C GLU A 45 -26.58 24.30 -0.64
N ILE A 46 -27.53 23.52 -0.11
CA ILE A 46 -27.28 22.14 0.27
C ILE A 46 -27.40 21.28 -0.99
N ILE A 47 -26.25 20.92 -1.59
CA ILE A 47 -26.23 19.95 -2.68
C ILE A 47 -26.72 18.57 -2.19
N LYS A 48 -27.72 17.99 -2.86
CA LYS A 48 -28.21 16.65 -2.55
C LYS A 48 -27.16 15.62 -2.93
N ARG A 49 -26.83 14.72 -2.00
CA ARG A 49 -25.83 13.66 -2.20
C ARG A 49 -26.27 12.71 -3.33
N ASN A 50 -25.34 12.29 -4.17
CA ASN A 50 -25.61 11.35 -5.25
C ASN A 50 -26.00 9.97 -4.68
N PRO A 51 -27.16 9.40 -5.04
CA PRO A 51 -27.67 8.15 -4.45
C PRO A 51 -26.78 6.93 -4.72
N ILE A 52 -26.04 6.93 -5.83
CA ILE A 52 -25.13 5.83 -6.19
C ILE A 52 -23.89 5.85 -5.28
N LEU A 53 -23.40 7.04 -4.92
CA LEU A 53 -22.24 7.18 -4.04
C LEU A 53 -22.60 6.81 -2.60
N GLU A 54 -23.82 7.15 -2.16
CA GLU A 54 -24.32 6.82 -0.83
C GLU A 54 -24.46 5.31 -0.64
N ALA A 55 -25.07 4.60 -1.61
CA ALA A 55 -25.17 3.14 -1.59
C ALA A 55 -23.79 2.44 -1.55
N ARG A 56 -22.79 2.99 -2.25
CA ARG A 56 -21.40 2.49 -2.19
C ARG A 56 -20.75 2.74 -0.84
N CYS A 57 -20.95 3.92 -0.26
CA CYS A 57 -20.43 4.26 1.06
C CYS A 57 -21.05 3.39 2.15
N GLU A 58 -22.35 3.10 2.07
CA GLU A 58 -23.05 2.22 3.00
C GLU A 58 -22.50 0.79 2.91
N LYS A 59 -22.32 0.27 1.69
CA LYS A 59 -21.68 -1.05 1.48
C LYS A 59 -20.27 -1.11 2.08
N LEU A 60 -19.41 -0.13 1.77
CA LEU A 60 -18.03 -0.08 2.28
C LEU A 60 -17.99 0.04 3.80
N ARG A 61 -18.90 0.83 4.38
CA ARG A 61 -19.02 0.97 5.83
C ARG A 61 -19.45 -0.36 6.47
N ALA A 62 -20.44 -1.04 5.91
CA ALA A 62 -20.86 -2.35 6.39
C ALA A 62 -19.72 -3.40 6.32
N GLU A 63 -18.92 -3.40 5.24
CA GLU A 63 -17.74 -4.27 5.12
C GLU A 63 -16.67 -3.95 6.17
N GLN A 64 -16.40 -2.67 6.42
CA GLN A 64 -15.45 -2.22 7.43
C GLN A 64 -15.92 -2.56 8.85
N GLU A 65 -17.20 -2.33 9.15
CA GLU A 65 -17.82 -2.65 10.43
C GLU A 65 -17.81 -4.16 10.68
N ALA A 66 -18.10 -4.98 9.66
CA ALA A 66 -18.01 -6.43 9.77
C ALA A 66 -16.57 -6.90 10.03
N ARG A 67 -15.56 -6.30 9.38
CA ARG A 67 -14.14 -6.58 9.64
C ARG A 67 -13.77 -6.19 11.07
N HIS A 68 -14.19 -5.01 11.52
CA HIS A 68 -13.91 -4.47 12.84
C HIS A 68 -14.56 -5.32 13.95
N TYR A 69 -15.83 -5.70 13.75
CA TYR A 69 -16.55 -6.63 14.63
C TYR A 69 -15.79 -7.95 14.74
N ARG A 70 -15.41 -8.56 13.61
CA ARG A 70 -14.62 -9.81 13.61
C ARG A 70 -13.27 -9.67 14.34
N SER A 71 -12.59 -8.53 14.24
CA SER A 71 -11.34 -8.30 14.99
C SER A 71 -11.58 -8.15 16.49
N MET A 72 -12.64 -7.44 16.91
CA MET A 72 -12.99 -7.28 18.33
C MET A 72 -13.45 -8.61 18.93
N THR A 73 -14.20 -9.42 18.19
CA THR A 73 -14.74 -10.69 18.68
C THR A 73 -13.80 -11.87 18.46
N LYS A 74 -12.60 -11.66 17.89
CA LYS A 74 -11.64 -12.74 17.60
C LYS A 74 -11.18 -13.48 18.86
N ASN A 75 -11.04 -12.76 19.98
CA ASN A 75 -10.49 -13.29 21.22
C ASN A 75 -11.55 -13.90 22.16
N VAL A 76 -12.84 -13.68 21.89
CA VAL A 76 -13.94 -14.20 22.71
C VAL A 76 -14.46 -15.55 22.19
N ASP A 77 -14.26 -15.85 20.91
CA ASP A 77 -14.64 -17.14 20.32
C ASP A 77 -13.50 -18.16 20.44
N ASN A 78 -13.37 -18.78 21.62
CA ASN A 78 -12.42 -19.87 21.86
C ASN A 78 -12.73 -21.14 21.04
N ARG A 79 -13.91 -21.24 20.38
CA ARG A 79 -14.28 -22.37 19.52
C ARG A 79 -13.79 -22.22 18.09
N ARG A 80 -13.50 -21.00 17.64
CA ARG A 80 -12.88 -20.68 16.33
C ARG A 80 -11.43 -20.25 16.47
N LYS A 81 -10.72 -20.81 17.45
CA LYS A 81 -9.26 -20.72 17.51
C LYS A 81 -8.70 -21.63 16.41
N HIS A 82 -8.80 -21.18 15.16
CA HIS A 82 -8.03 -21.78 14.09
C HIS A 82 -6.59 -21.42 14.40
N GLU A 83 -5.80 -22.44 14.72
CA GLU A 83 -4.37 -22.30 14.94
C GLU A 83 -3.78 -21.49 13.76
N PRO A 84 -2.84 -20.55 14.00
CA PRO A 84 -2.27 -19.71 12.94
C PRO A 84 -1.64 -20.53 11.80
N GLU A 85 -1.28 -21.78 12.08
CA GLU A 85 -0.86 -22.84 11.16
C GLU A 85 -1.88 -23.11 10.04
N ASP A 86 -3.19 -23.00 10.32
CA ASP A 86 -4.26 -23.37 9.39
C ASP A 86 -4.81 -22.19 8.56
N THR A 87 -4.30 -20.99 8.78
CA THR A 87 -4.71 -19.86 7.94
C THR A 87 -4.18 -20.11 6.53
N ILE A 88 -5.08 -20.29 5.56
CA ILE A 88 -4.78 -20.52 4.13
C ILE A 88 -3.66 -19.59 3.62
N ALA A 89 -3.60 -18.35 4.10
CA ALA A 89 -2.55 -17.38 3.76
C ALA A 89 -1.13 -17.81 4.20
N TYR A 90 -0.98 -18.47 5.35
CA TYR A 90 0.30 -19.00 5.84
C TYR A 90 0.75 -20.21 5.00
N GLN A 91 -0.16 -21.15 4.74
CA GLN A 91 0.12 -22.31 3.89
C GLN A 91 0.50 -21.90 2.46
N ILE A 92 -0.20 -20.94 1.87
CA ILE A 92 0.15 -20.38 0.55
C ILE A 92 1.54 -19.75 0.56
N LYS A 93 1.88 -19.01 1.63
CA LYS A 93 3.21 -18.40 1.76
C LYS A 93 4.32 -19.45 1.84
N GLN A 94 4.08 -20.55 2.55
CA GLN A 94 5.02 -21.67 2.65
C GLN A 94 5.18 -22.39 1.30
N ILE A 95 4.08 -22.66 0.59
CA ILE A 95 4.10 -23.25 -0.76
C ILE A 95 4.87 -22.37 -1.74
N ASN A 96 4.66 -21.05 -1.72
CA ASN A 96 5.38 -20.12 -2.59
C ASN A 96 6.90 -20.19 -2.39
N ARG A 97 7.35 -20.35 -1.13
CA ARG A 97 8.77 -20.47 -0.81
C ARG A 97 9.36 -21.81 -1.24
N GLN A 98 8.60 -22.90 -1.18
CA GLN A 98 9.06 -24.19 -1.68
C GLN A 98 9.08 -24.23 -3.21
N LEU A 99 8.08 -23.62 -3.86
CA LEU A 99 8.01 -23.51 -5.32
C LEU A 99 9.23 -22.76 -5.89
N ILE A 100 9.63 -21.64 -5.28
CA ILE A 100 10.81 -20.89 -5.75
C ILE A 100 12.10 -21.71 -5.60
N ALA A 101 12.21 -22.55 -4.55
CA ALA A 101 13.36 -23.43 -4.37
C ALA A 101 13.41 -24.53 -5.45
N VAL A 102 12.27 -25.12 -5.82
CA VAL A 102 12.17 -26.11 -6.90
C VAL A 102 12.54 -25.49 -8.25
N LEU A 103 12.07 -24.25 -8.51
CA LEU A 103 12.45 -23.53 -9.72
C LEU A 103 13.96 -23.25 -9.77
N GLN A 104 14.55 -22.81 -8.65
CA GLN A 104 15.98 -22.55 -8.55
C GLN A 104 16.81 -23.81 -8.82
N PHE A 105 16.41 -24.95 -8.24
CA PHE A 105 17.02 -26.24 -8.52
C PHE A 105 17.03 -26.56 -10.03
N LEU A 106 15.87 -26.37 -10.69
CA LEU A 106 15.74 -26.65 -12.11
C LEU A 106 16.64 -25.74 -12.96
N PHE A 107 16.69 -24.44 -12.64
CA PHE A 107 17.58 -23.49 -13.31
C PHE A 107 19.05 -23.85 -13.12
N SER A 108 19.44 -24.30 -11.92
CA SER A 108 20.81 -24.73 -11.61
C SER A 108 21.22 -25.96 -12.43
N VAL A 109 20.36 -26.97 -12.51
CA VAL A 109 20.62 -28.19 -13.31
C VAL A 109 20.68 -27.89 -14.80
N VAL A 110 19.74 -27.09 -15.32
CA VAL A 110 19.73 -26.68 -16.74
C VAL A 110 20.96 -25.85 -17.07
N ALA A 111 21.34 -24.89 -16.21
CA ALA A 111 22.53 -24.10 -16.39
C ALA A 111 23.80 -24.97 -16.39
N GLY A 112 23.91 -25.93 -15.47
CA GLY A 112 25.01 -26.89 -15.42
C GLY A 112 25.13 -27.76 -16.67
N PHE A 113 23.99 -28.23 -17.19
CA PHE A 113 23.93 -28.99 -18.44
C PHE A 113 24.36 -28.14 -19.63
N VAL A 114 23.78 -26.94 -19.77
CA VAL A 114 24.10 -26.00 -20.86
C VAL A 114 25.57 -25.59 -20.80
N PHE A 115 26.09 -25.33 -19.60
CA PHE A 115 27.51 -25.02 -19.39
C PHE A 115 28.42 -26.21 -19.76
N GLY A 116 28.07 -27.44 -19.39
CA GLY A 116 28.86 -28.61 -19.76
C GLY A 116 28.79 -28.96 -21.25
N PHE A 117 27.66 -28.70 -21.90
CA PHE A 117 27.44 -28.98 -23.32
C PHE A 117 28.03 -27.88 -24.24
N ILE A 118 27.63 -26.62 -24.04
CA ILE A 118 28.05 -25.47 -24.87
C ILE A 118 29.32 -24.84 -24.32
N GLY A 119 29.44 -24.71 -22.99
CA GLY A 119 30.57 -24.01 -22.37
C GLY A 119 31.92 -24.69 -22.63
N LEU A 120 31.96 -26.03 -22.67
CA LEU A 120 33.19 -26.75 -23.02
C LEU A 120 33.54 -26.67 -24.50
N GLU A 121 32.55 -26.65 -25.40
CA GLU A 121 32.77 -26.39 -26.82
C GLU A 121 33.40 -25.02 -27.04
N LEU A 122 32.94 -23.99 -26.33
CA LEU A 122 33.52 -22.64 -26.41
C LEU A 122 34.95 -22.57 -25.88
N MET A 123 35.34 -23.42 -24.92
CA MET A 123 36.67 -23.43 -24.31
C MET A 123 37.68 -24.30 -25.06
N PHE A 124 37.27 -25.49 -25.50
CA PHE A 124 38.15 -26.51 -26.09
C PHE A 124 37.97 -26.68 -27.60
N GLY A 125 36.96 -26.06 -28.22
CA GLY A 125 36.71 -26.10 -29.66
C GLY A 125 36.01 -27.38 -30.14
N ASP A 126 36.60 -28.03 -31.14
CA ASP A 126 36.04 -29.21 -31.83
C ASP A 126 36.07 -30.46 -30.94
N LEU A 127 35.11 -30.54 -30.03
CA LEU A 127 34.76 -31.74 -29.28
C LEU A 127 33.66 -32.52 -29.99
N ASP A 128 33.74 -33.85 -29.98
CA ASP A 128 32.69 -34.70 -30.54
C ASP A 128 31.35 -34.50 -29.78
N PHE A 129 30.23 -34.55 -30.50
CA PHE A 129 28.90 -34.34 -29.93
C PHE A 129 28.62 -35.28 -28.76
N GLY A 130 29.07 -36.54 -28.85
CA GLY A 130 28.86 -37.53 -27.79
C GLY A 130 29.60 -37.14 -26.50
N PHE A 131 30.82 -36.61 -26.61
CA PHE A 131 31.59 -36.15 -25.46
C PHE A 131 30.98 -34.90 -24.82
N ARG A 132 30.50 -33.95 -25.63
CA ARG A 132 29.79 -32.75 -25.14
C ARG A 132 28.53 -33.12 -24.36
N LEU A 133 27.75 -34.07 -24.89
CA LEU A 133 26.55 -34.57 -24.23
C LEU A 133 26.89 -35.27 -22.91
N LEU A 134 27.91 -36.14 -22.93
CA LEU A 134 28.36 -36.85 -21.74
C LEU A 134 28.82 -35.87 -20.65
N MET A 135 29.64 -34.88 -20.98
CA MET A 135 30.11 -33.87 -20.04
C MET A 135 28.97 -33.00 -19.48
N GLY A 136 28.02 -32.59 -20.33
CA GLY A 136 26.81 -31.89 -19.90
C GLY A 136 26.02 -32.68 -18.86
N ILE A 137 25.81 -33.97 -19.11
CA ILE A 137 25.12 -34.86 -18.17
C ILE A 137 25.93 -35.05 -16.88
N MET A 138 27.24 -35.22 -16.96
CA MET A 138 28.11 -35.36 -15.78
C MET A 138 28.04 -34.14 -14.86
N PHE A 139 28.13 -32.92 -15.42
CA PHE A 139 27.99 -31.69 -14.62
C PHE A 139 26.59 -31.53 -14.04
N ALA A 140 25.55 -31.82 -14.82
CA ALA A 140 24.16 -31.77 -14.36
C ALA A 140 23.93 -32.73 -13.18
N LEU A 141 24.49 -33.94 -13.21
CA LEU A 141 24.38 -34.93 -12.14
C LEU A 141 25.06 -34.47 -10.85
N ILE A 142 26.28 -33.92 -10.94
CA ILE A 142 27.01 -33.41 -9.78
C ILE A 142 26.22 -32.26 -9.11
N ILE A 143 25.73 -31.32 -9.91
CA ILE A 143 24.92 -30.18 -9.42
C ILE A 143 23.59 -30.67 -8.83
N ALA A 144 22.93 -31.63 -9.49
CA ALA A 144 21.66 -32.16 -9.01
C ALA A 144 21.81 -32.82 -7.63
N ILE A 145 22.88 -33.60 -7.43
CA ILE A 145 23.19 -34.23 -6.14
C ILE A 145 23.45 -33.16 -5.07
N ALA A 146 24.20 -32.11 -5.39
CA ALA A 146 24.48 -31.02 -4.45
C ALA A 146 23.20 -30.27 -4.04
N GLU A 147 22.34 -29.93 -5.01
CA GLU A 147 21.08 -29.23 -4.76
C GLU A 147 20.08 -30.08 -3.97
N ILE A 148 19.95 -31.38 -4.29
CA ILE A 148 19.07 -32.30 -3.53
C ILE A 148 19.57 -32.46 -2.09
N TYR A 149 20.89 -32.53 -1.88
CA TYR A 149 21.47 -32.56 -0.54
C TYR A 149 21.14 -31.27 0.24
N PHE A 150 21.29 -30.10 -0.40
CA PHE A 150 20.97 -28.82 0.22
C PHE A 150 19.48 -28.69 0.55
N LEU A 151 18.60 -29.11 -0.38
CA LEU A 151 17.16 -29.10 -0.19
C LEU A 151 16.72 -30.01 0.96
N ALA A 152 17.22 -31.25 1.01
CA ALA A 152 16.92 -32.19 2.08
C ALA A 152 17.39 -31.67 3.44
N LYS A 153 18.59 -31.06 3.50
CA LYS A 153 19.08 -30.43 4.73
C LYS A 153 18.23 -29.23 5.15
N LYS A 154 17.79 -28.39 4.21
CA LYS A 154 16.92 -27.25 4.50
C LYS A 154 15.53 -27.67 4.98
N LEU A 155 14.98 -28.75 4.45
CA LEU A 155 13.72 -29.32 4.92
C LEU A 155 13.87 -29.85 6.36
N ASN A 156 14.95 -30.56 6.67
CA ASN A 156 15.20 -31.06 8.02
C ASN A 156 15.44 -29.91 9.03
N GLU A 157 16.13 -28.83 8.62
CA GLU A 157 16.28 -27.63 9.45
C GLU A 157 14.92 -26.94 9.73
N GLU A 158 14.00 -26.92 8.75
CA GLU A 158 12.66 -26.35 8.93
C GLU A 158 11.77 -27.17 9.88
N GLU A 159 11.87 -28.50 9.84
CA GLU A 159 11.18 -29.39 10.79
C GLU A 159 11.63 -29.16 12.24
N VAL A 160 12.90 -28.81 12.47
CA VAL A 160 13.45 -28.51 13.80
C VAL A 160 12.98 -27.14 14.32
N ILE A 161 12.80 -26.15 13.44
CA ILE A 161 12.35 -24.80 13.84
C ILE A 161 10.89 -24.83 14.34
N ILE A 162 10.07 -25.79 13.90
CA ILE A 162 8.67 -25.93 14.35
C ILE A 162 8.58 -26.37 15.83
N GLN A 163 9.64 -26.95 16.40
CA GLN A 163 9.65 -27.37 17.82
C GLN A 163 10.16 -26.31 18.80
N VAL A 164 10.64 -25.16 18.32
CA VAL A 164 11.03 -24.05 19.19
C VAL A 164 10.03 -22.93 18.97
N PRO A 165 9.33 -22.44 20.02
CA PRO A 165 8.56 -21.20 19.88
C PRO A 165 9.57 -20.07 19.67
N VAL A 166 9.92 -19.81 18.41
CA VAL A 166 10.78 -18.68 18.04
C VAL A 166 9.93 -17.43 18.22
N GLN A 167 9.95 -16.90 19.44
CA GLN A 167 9.67 -15.49 19.73
C GLN A 167 10.63 -14.65 18.89
N THR A 168 10.23 -14.35 17.65
CA THR A 168 10.85 -13.25 16.91
C THR A 168 9.99 -12.03 17.16
N CYS A 169 10.31 -11.30 18.23
CA CYS A 169 10.02 -9.88 18.28
C CYS A 169 10.88 -9.20 17.20
N LYS A 170 10.41 -9.20 15.95
CA LYS A 170 10.91 -8.27 14.93
C LYS A 170 10.05 -7.01 15.03
N ASN A 171 10.67 -6.00 15.63
CA ASN A 171 10.22 -4.62 15.64
C ASN A 171 9.85 -4.21 14.20
N LYS A 172 8.58 -3.88 13.98
CA LYS A 172 8.06 -3.37 12.71
C LYS A 172 8.10 -1.84 12.74
N ASP A 173 9.31 -1.32 12.83
CA ASP A 173 9.59 0.05 12.43
C ASP A 173 10.67 -0.10 11.35
N ASN A 174 10.46 0.49 10.16
CA ASN A 174 11.40 0.59 9.04
C ASN A 174 11.28 -0.45 7.90
N GLU A 175 10.09 -0.62 7.31
CA GLU A 175 9.97 -0.94 5.86
C GLU A 175 8.58 -0.58 5.33
N ASN A 176 8.22 0.70 5.45
CA ASN A 176 7.04 1.28 4.81
C ASN A 176 7.39 2.67 4.25
N VAL A 177 8.51 2.74 3.52
CA VAL A 177 8.92 3.96 2.82
C VAL A 177 9.12 3.72 1.31
N GLN A 178 9.20 2.48 0.81
CA GLN A 178 9.60 2.28 -0.60
C GLN A 178 8.53 1.75 -1.56
N GLU A 179 7.35 1.30 -1.11
CA GLU A 179 6.31 0.77 -2.02
C GLU A 179 5.15 1.75 -2.34
N ASP A 180 5.06 2.87 -1.62
CA ASP A 180 4.03 3.90 -1.88
C ASP A 180 4.44 4.92 -2.97
N ASP A 181 5.74 5.07 -3.26
CA ASP A 181 6.22 6.03 -4.27
C ASP A 181 5.96 5.59 -5.72
N ASP A 182 5.92 4.28 -6.01
CA ASP A 182 5.74 3.78 -7.39
C ASP A 182 4.26 3.73 -7.83
N LYS A 183 3.33 3.57 -6.88
CA LYS A 183 1.90 3.69 -7.17
C LYS A 183 1.43 5.13 -7.33
N MET A 184 2.15 6.10 -6.74
CA MET A 184 1.85 7.52 -6.93
C MET A 184 2.29 8.03 -8.31
N LYS A 185 3.43 7.57 -8.84
CA LYS A 185 3.91 7.97 -10.18
C LYS A 185 3.06 7.43 -11.33
N THR A 186 2.51 6.22 -11.17
CA THR A 186 1.72 5.57 -12.24
C THR A 186 0.31 6.16 -12.38
N LYS A 187 -0.30 6.62 -11.28
CA LYS A 187 -1.63 7.28 -11.33
C LYS A 187 -1.60 8.72 -11.84
N ILE A 188 -0.48 9.43 -11.67
CA ILE A 188 -0.35 10.80 -12.19
C ILE A 188 -0.17 10.82 -13.71
N LYS A 189 0.44 9.79 -14.32
CA LYS A 189 0.62 9.71 -15.78
C LYS A 189 -0.66 9.37 -16.57
N LEU A 190 -1.63 8.64 -16.00
CA LEU A 190 -2.86 8.30 -16.72
C LEU A 190 -3.93 9.42 -16.74
N ASN A 191 -3.85 10.42 -15.86
CA ASN A 191 -4.85 11.48 -15.77
C ASN A 191 -4.44 12.79 -16.47
N LYS A 192 -3.43 12.75 -17.34
CA LYS A 192 -2.91 13.93 -18.08
C LYS A 192 -3.01 13.78 -19.60
N GLN A 193 -3.81 12.82 -20.09
CA GLN A 193 -3.97 12.55 -21.52
C GLN A 193 -5.44 12.37 -21.96
N SER A 194 -6.38 12.99 -21.25
CA SER A 194 -7.73 13.23 -21.76
C SER A 194 -8.21 14.62 -21.40
#